data_AF-A0A832MSG3-F1
#
_entry.id   AF-A0A832MSG3-F1
#
_cell.length_a   1.000
_cell.length_b   1.000
_cell.length_c   1.000
_cell.angle_alpha   90.00
_cell.angle_beta   90.00
_cell.angle_gamma   90.00
#
_symmetry.space_group_name_H-M   'P 1'
#
loop_
_entity.id
_entity.type
_entity.pdbx_description
1 polymer ?
#
loop_
_entity_poly.entity_id
_entity_poly.type
_entity_poly.pdbx_seq_one_letter_code
_entity_poly.pdbx_strand_id
1 'polypeptide(L)'
;MSNFAKWLGATLGWSFGGPIGGIIGFVLGSFIDGFSETDLKEYQQTDRRSSKAATTSSGDFEISLLILAAVVIKADGKIDKRELRFVRQNFINMYGTARANKAFKLFNG
;
A
#
# COMPACT_ATOMS: atom_id res chain seq x y z
N MET A 1 -12.18 25.67 -1.33
CA MET A 1 -13.09 24.57 -0.98
C MET A 1 -12.41 23.24 -1.33
N SER A 2 -11.31 22.91 -0.66
CA SER A 2 -10.40 21.81 -1.09
C SER A 2 -10.61 20.48 -0.35
N ASN A 3 -11.63 20.41 0.50
CA ASN A 3 -11.92 19.22 1.32
C ASN A 3 -12.91 18.26 0.64
N PHE A 4 -13.62 18.74 -0.39
CA PHE A 4 -14.64 17.96 -1.07
C PHE A 4 -14.03 16.85 -1.95
N ALA A 5 -13.00 17.18 -2.74
CA ALA A 5 -12.30 16.20 -3.58
C ALA A 5 -11.60 15.11 -2.75
N LYS A 6 -11.05 15.48 -1.58
CA LYS A 6 -10.38 14.56 -0.65
C LYS A 6 -11.35 13.55 -0.03
N TRP A 7 -12.48 14.03 0.50
CA TRP A 7 -13.48 13.17 1.13
C TRP A 7 -14.26 12.35 0.10
N LEU A 8 -14.56 12.92 -1.08
CA LEU A 8 -15.11 12.15 -2.19
C LEU A 8 -14.14 11.09 -2.70
N GLY A 9 -12.87 11.42 -2.89
CA GLY A 9 -11.85 10.46 -3.30
C GLY A 9 -11.74 9.32 -2.30
N ALA A 10 -11.72 9.63 -1.00
CA ALA A 10 -11.70 8.63 0.06
C ALA A 10 -12.95 7.72 0.05
N THR A 11 -14.14 8.29 -0.08
CA THR A 11 -15.40 7.52 -0.04
C THR A 11 -15.65 6.71 -1.30
N LEU A 12 -15.32 7.25 -2.48
CA LEU A 12 -15.34 6.53 -3.76
C LEU A 12 -14.33 5.38 -3.75
N GLY A 13 -13.10 5.67 -3.33
CA GLY A 13 -12.06 4.67 -3.20
C GLY A 13 -12.45 3.56 -2.25
N TRP A 14 -13.08 3.91 -1.12
CA TRP A 14 -13.55 2.92 -0.14
C TRP A 14 -14.65 2.01 -0.69
N SER A 15 -15.57 2.57 -1.47
CA SER A 15 -16.68 1.82 -2.07
C SER A 15 -16.21 0.82 -3.13
N PHE A 16 -15.13 1.15 -3.86
CA PHE A 16 -14.58 0.30 -4.94
C PHE A 16 -13.50 -0.69 -4.49
N GLY A 17 -12.71 -0.35 -3.48
CA GLY A 17 -11.52 -1.11 -3.07
C GLY A 17 -11.39 -1.35 -1.57
N GLY A 18 -12.46 -1.12 -0.80
CA GLY A 18 -12.46 -1.23 0.66
C GLY A 18 -11.51 -0.24 1.34
N PRO A 19 -11.07 -0.52 2.58
CA PRO A 19 -10.17 0.37 3.35
C PRO A 19 -8.95 0.87 2.56
N ILE A 20 -8.33 0.00 1.75
CA ILE A 20 -7.16 0.33 0.93
C ILE A 20 -7.52 1.33 -0.18
N GLY A 21 -8.64 1.08 -0.87
CA GLY A 21 -9.13 2.00 -1.91
C GLY A 21 -9.42 3.39 -1.35
N GLY A 22 -9.93 3.48 -0.11
CA GLY A 22 -10.19 4.76 0.54
C GLY A 22 -8.92 5.58 0.83
N ILE A 23 -7.83 4.93 1.23
CA ILE A 23 -6.53 5.59 1.42
C ILE A 23 -5.97 6.08 0.09
N ILE A 24 -5.98 5.22 -0.93
CA ILE A 24 -5.50 5.57 -2.28
C ILE A 24 -6.34 6.73 -2.85
N GLY A 25 -7.66 6.66 -2.73
CA GLY A 25 -8.57 7.69 -3.20
C GLY A 25 -8.42 9.01 -2.46
N PHE A 26 -8.14 8.98 -1.15
CA PHE A 26 -7.81 10.19 -0.38
C PHE A 26 -6.51 10.81 -0.88
N VAL A 27 -5.46 10.00 -1.09
CA VAL A 27 -4.15 10.47 -1.57
C VAL A 27 -4.25 11.07 -2.97
N LEU A 28 -4.92 10.40 -3.90
CA LEU A 28 -5.17 10.93 -5.25
C LEU A 28 -6.03 12.21 -5.21
N GLY A 29 -7.07 12.24 -4.38
CA GLY A 29 -7.88 13.44 -4.16
C GLY A 29 -7.11 14.60 -3.52
N SER A 30 -6.10 14.29 -2.71
CA SER A 30 -5.22 15.29 -2.06
C SER A 30 -4.19 15.87 -3.02
N PHE A 31 -3.74 15.12 -4.03
CA PHE A 31 -2.81 15.63 -5.04
C PHE A 31 -3.44 16.65 -5.98
N ILE A 32 -4.74 16.51 -6.29
CA ILE A 32 -5.45 17.43 -7.19
C ILE A 32 -5.66 18.81 -6.55
N ASP A 33 -5.70 18.87 -5.22
CA ASP A 33 -6.02 20.07 -4.44
C ASP A 33 -4.80 20.65 -3.69
N GLY A 34 -3.62 20.05 -3.85
CA GLY A 34 -2.38 20.44 -3.18
C GLY A 34 -2.29 19.91 -1.74
N PHE A 35 -1.28 19.08 -1.49
CA PHE A 35 -0.98 18.53 -0.15
C PHE A 35 -0.72 19.68 0.84
N SER A 36 -1.62 19.92 1.79
CA SER A 36 -1.47 20.96 2.81
C SER A 36 -1.06 20.34 4.16
N GLU A 37 -0.25 21.03 4.96
CA GLU A 37 0.20 20.57 6.29
C GLU A 37 -0.96 20.25 7.25
N THR A 38 -2.13 20.84 7.03
CA THR A 38 -3.38 20.55 7.75
C THR A 38 -3.88 19.13 7.51
N ASP A 39 -3.69 18.58 6.31
CA ASP A 39 -4.15 17.23 5.94
C ASP A 39 -3.37 16.14 6.69
N LEU A 40 -2.07 16.36 6.91
CA LEU A 40 -1.22 15.46 7.71
C LEU A 40 -1.61 15.44 9.19
N LYS A 41 -1.99 16.60 9.74
CA LYS A 41 -2.44 16.72 11.14
C LYS A 41 -3.80 16.07 11.37
N GLU A 42 -4.71 16.18 10.41
CA GLU A 42 -6.06 15.58 10.50
C GLU A 42 -6.02 14.04 10.37
N TYR A 43 -5.12 13.51 9.53
CA TYR A 43 -4.86 12.07 9.45
C TYR A 43 -4.36 11.52 10.80
N GLN A 44 -3.34 12.17 11.39
CA GLN A 44 -2.81 11.80 12.70
C GLN A 44 -3.81 11.92 13.84
N GLN A 45 -4.80 12.83 13.73
CA GLN A 45 -5.82 13.03 14.75
C GLN A 45 -6.94 11.97 14.68
N THR A 46 -7.24 11.47 13.48
CA THR A 46 -8.22 10.39 13.26
C THR A 46 -7.68 9.04 13.75
N ASP A 47 -6.41 8.75 13.51
CA ASP A 47 -5.74 7.54 14.02
C ASP A 47 -5.80 7.43 15.55
N ARG A 48 -5.74 8.57 16.27
CA ARG A 48 -5.79 8.60 17.75
C ARG A 48 -7.16 8.27 18.35
N ARG A 49 -8.25 8.33 17.58
CA ARG A 49 -9.61 8.00 18.05
C ARG A 49 -10.03 6.57 17.70
N SER A 50 -9.25 5.85 16.89
CA SER A 50 -9.54 4.48 16.46
C SER A 50 -8.52 3.47 17.02
N SER A 51 -8.22 3.55 18.32
CA SER A 51 -7.19 2.74 18.99
C SER A 51 -7.54 1.24 19.17
N LYS A 52 -8.39 0.67 18.30
CA LYS A 52 -8.73 -0.76 18.27
C LYS A 52 -8.77 -1.38 16.86
N ALA A 53 -8.45 -0.63 15.80
CA ALA A 53 -8.34 -1.19 14.46
C ALA A 53 -6.89 -1.58 14.18
N ALA A 54 -6.69 -2.85 13.84
CA ALA A 54 -5.45 -3.52 13.46
C ALA A 54 -4.23 -2.60 13.21
N THR A 55 -3.21 -2.76 14.04
CA THR A 55 -1.87 -2.27 13.76
C THR A 55 -1.35 -2.95 12.48
N THR A 56 -1.60 -2.36 11.32
CA THR A 56 -0.88 -2.70 10.10
C THR A 56 0.55 -2.24 10.30
N SER A 57 1.38 -3.14 10.80
CA SER A 57 2.82 -2.87 10.83
C SER A 57 3.27 -2.72 9.38
N SER A 58 4.18 -1.78 9.13
CA SER A 58 4.74 -1.51 7.79
C SER A 58 5.23 -2.78 7.07
N GLY A 59 5.54 -3.84 7.84
CA GLY A 59 5.90 -5.17 7.37
C GLY A 59 4.80 -5.94 6.60
N ASP A 60 3.53 -5.68 6.86
CA ASP A 60 2.42 -6.45 6.26
C ASP A 60 2.15 -6.02 4.81
N PHE A 61 2.47 -4.77 4.48
CA PHE A 61 2.39 -4.26 3.10
C PHE A 61 3.43 -4.93 2.19
N GLU A 62 4.65 -5.12 2.69
CA GLU A 62 5.73 -5.77 1.94
C GLU A 62 5.35 -7.20 1.55
N ILE A 63 4.72 -7.93 2.47
CA ILE A 63 4.27 -9.31 2.24
C ILE A 63 3.10 -9.34 1.27
N SER A 64 2.09 -8.48 1.45
CA SER A 64 0.93 -8.42 0.55
C SER A 64 1.32 -8.04 -0.89
N LEU A 65 2.25 -7.11 -1.06
CA LEU A 65 2.78 -6.76 -2.38
C LEU A 65 3.56 -7.94 -3.00
N LEU A 66 4.32 -8.69 -2.19
CA LEU A 66 5.07 -9.85 -2.67
C LEU A 66 4.14 -10.96 -3.15
N ILE A 67 3.04 -11.19 -2.43
CA ILE A 67 1.97 -12.14 -2.82
C ILE A 67 1.33 -11.69 -4.14
N LEU A 68 0.96 -10.41 -4.26
CA LEU A 68 0.40 -9.88 -5.50
C LEU A 68 1.36 -10.07 -6.68
N ALA A 69 2.65 -9.77 -6.50
CA ALA A 69 3.67 -9.97 -7.53
C ALA A 69 3.77 -11.46 -7.94
N ALA A 70 3.69 -12.38 -6.99
CA ALA A 70 3.69 -13.82 -7.28
C ALA A 70 2.44 -14.27 -8.07
N VAL A 71 1.26 -13.72 -7.76
CA VAL A 71 0.03 -13.97 -8.52
C VAL A 71 0.16 -13.45 -9.96
N VAL A 72 0.72 -12.25 -10.14
CA VAL A 72 0.94 -11.65 -11.46
C VAL A 72 1.94 -12.47 -12.29
N ILE A 73 3.07 -12.89 -11.70
CA ILE A 73 4.05 -13.77 -12.38
C ILE A 73 3.40 -15.08 -12.83
N LYS A 74 2.49 -15.64 -12.03
CA LYS A 74 1.84 -16.91 -12.37
C LYS A 74 0.71 -16.77 -13.39
N ALA A 75 0.27 -15.56 -13.72
CA ALA A 75 -0.94 -15.33 -14.51
C ALA A 75 -0.85 -15.88 -15.95
N ASP A 76 0.35 -15.96 -16.53
CA ASP A 76 0.59 -16.49 -17.87
C ASP A 76 0.80 -18.03 -17.91
N GLY A 77 0.82 -18.67 -16.73
CA GLY A 77 1.04 -20.09 -16.55
C GLY A 77 2.50 -20.55 -16.65
N LYS A 78 3.47 -19.65 -16.81
CA LYS A 78 4.90 -19.98 -16.93
C LYS A 78 5.74 -19.16 -15.96
N ILE A 79 6.48 -19.83 -15.07
CA ILE A 79 7.33 -19.13 -14.11
C ILE A 79 8.72 -18.90 -14.72
N ASP A 80 9.02 -17.66 -15.14
CA ASP A 80 10.34 -17.30 -15.64
C ASP A 80 11.29 -16.83 -14.53
N LYS A 81 12.50 -17.39 -14.50
CA LYS A 81 13.57 -16.97 -13.58
C LYS A 81 13.94 -15.50 -13.72
N ARG A 82 13.74 -14.90 -14.89
CA ARG A 82 14.00 -13.46 -15.13
C ARG A 82 13.05 -12.58 -14.33
N GLU A 83 11.77 -12.93 -14.27
CA GLU A 83 10.74 -12.19 -13.53
C GLU A 83 10.94 -12.29 -12.03
N LEU A 84 11.28 -13.50 -11.55
CA LEU A 84 11.63 -13.72 -10.14
C LEU A 84 12.82 -12.87 -9.71
N ARG A 85 13.86 -12.77 -10.56
CA ARG A 85 15.02 -11.92 -10.30
C ARG A 85 14.67 -10.44 -10.32
N PHE A 86 13.83 -10.02 -11.27
CA PHE A 86 13.36 -8.64 -11.34
C PHE A 86 12.61 -8.23 -10.08
N VAL A 87 11.62 -9.03 -9.64
CA VAL A 87 10.85 -8.75 -8.42
C VAL A 87 11.76 -8.73 -7.21
N ARG A 88 12.70 -9.67 -7.08
CA ARG A 88 13.68 -9.68 -5.99
C ARG A 88 14.49 -8.40 -5.93
N GLN A 89 15.08 -7.98 -7.04
CA GLN A 89 15.91 -6.78 -7.08
C GLN A 89 15.08 -5.53 -6.79
N ASN A 90 13.87 -5.44 -7.35
CA ASN A 90 12.99 -4.30 -7.14
C ASN A 90 12.56 -4.18 -5.66
N PHE A 91 12.21 -5.29 -5.01
CA PHE A 91 11.89 -5.32 -3.59
C PHE A 91 13.06 -4.89 -2.70
N ILE A 92 14.28 -5.35 -3.02
CA ILE A 92 15.49 -4.93 -2.30
C ILE A 92 15.73 -3.42 -2.47
N ASN A 93 15.53 -2.89 -3.68
CA ASN A 93 15.71 -1.47 -3.96
C ASN A 93 14.67 -0.60 -3.23
N MET A 94 13.43 -1.07 -3.12
CA MET A 94 12.32 -0.33 -2.49
C MET A 94 12.37 -0.37 -0.95
N TYR A 95 12.66 -1.54 -0.36
CA TYR A 95 12.50 -1.77 1.09
C TYR A 95 13.81 -1.99 1.83
N GLY A 96 14.92 -2.11 1.11
CA GLY A 96 16.22 -2.49 1.64
C GLY A 96 16.36 -4.01 1.83
N THR A 97 17.60 -4.48 1.83
CA THR A 97 17.96 -5.91 1.92
C THR A 97 17.38 -6.61 3.15
N ALA A 98 17.39 -5.95 4.32
CA ALA A 98 16.92 -6.56 5.57
C ALA A 98 15.41 -6.86 5.57
N ARG A 99 14.58 -5.89 5.13
CA ARG A 99 13.12 -6.05 5.05
C ARG A 99 12.71 -6.99 3.92
N ALA A 100 13.33 -6.83 2.75
CA ALA A 100 13.10 -7.71 1.61
C ALA A 100 13.39 -9.17 1.97
N ASN A 101 14.53 -9.47 2.60
CA ASN A 101 14.87 -10.83 3.03
C ASN A 101 13.88 -11.40 4.06
N LYS A 102 13.34 -10.57 4.95
CA LYS A 102 12.29 -10.99 5.89
C LYS A 102 11.01 -11.39 5.15
N ALA A 103 10.56 -10.59 4.19
CA ALA A 103 9.38 -10.90 3.37
C ALA A 103 9.57 -12.19 2.55
N PHE A 104 10.73 -12.37 1.91
CA PHE A 104 11.04 -13.61 1.16
C PHE A 104 11.11 -14.84 2.07
N LYS A 105 11.64 -14.71 3.29
CA LYS A 105 11.70 -15.82 4.25
C LYS A 105 10.31 -16.25 4.73
N LEU A 106 9.39 -15.29 4.90
CA LEU A 106 8.01 -15.58 5.27
C LEU A 106 7.21 -16.18 4.10
N PHE A 107 7.52 -15.80 2.87
CA PHE A 107 6.84 -16.31 1.67
C PHE A 107 7.27 -17.72 1.25
N ASN A 108 8.52 -18.10 1.50
CA ASN A 108 9.06 -19.44 1.19
C ASN A 108 8.85 -20.47 2.34
N GLY A 109 8.17 -20.07 3.42
CA GLY A 109 7.88 -20.91 4.58
C GLY A 109 6.74 -21.90 4.35
#